data_AF-A0A523YV20-F1
#
_entry.id   AF-A0A523YV20-F1
#
_cell.length_a   1.000
_cell.length_b   1.000
_cell.length_c   1.000
_cell.angle_alpha   90.00
_cell.angle_beta   90.00
_cell.angle_gamma   90.00
#
_symmetry.space_group_name_H-M   'P 1'
#
loop_
_entity.id
_entity.type
_entity.pdbx_description
1 polymer ?
#
loop_
_entity_poly.entity_id
_entity_poly.type
_entity_poly.pdbx_seq_one_letter_code
_entity_poly.pdbx_strand_id
1 'polypeptide(L)'
;MENLLRWLKAAKRYPSLTAGLALVTLFIVVSICTLIFIPYSEGVRVGRGGPGGGEENPRNARPVWFDLFTREKLPRTIIVSSQDQGTTAVEPLADDTNLVTIVLPFTYGYDGFPRELNLFTEATSGIPAAVSWRTPDGRAITLREDYRIRRGSATYYISQDLKLLTLLGNRLPHEGLFADPADDESALKGDYPMVVI
;
A
#
# COMPACT_ATOMS: atom_id res chain seq x y z
N MET A 1 -14.54 -50.56 -9.01
CA MET A 1 -13.56 -50.14 -7.97
C MET A 1 -12.26 -50.95 -8.01
N GLU A 2 -12.27 -52.24 -8.37
CA GLU A 2 -11.05 -53.07 -8.39
C GLU A 2 -9.96 -52.62 -9.39
N ASN A 3 -10.35 -52.02 -10.52
CA ASN A 3 -9.40 -51.52 -11.52
C ASN A 3 -8.55 -50.35 -11.00
N LEU A 4 -9.10 -49.51 -10.12
CA LEU A 4 -8.39 -48.36 -9.54
C LEU A 4 -7.31 -48.81 -8.54
N LEU A 5 -7.63 -49.82 -7.73
CA LEU A 5 -6.71 -50.40 -6.73
C LEU A 5 -5.54 -51.13 -7.38
N ARG A 6 -5.76 -51.79 -8.52
CA ARG A 6 -4.68 -52.43 -9.31
C ARG A 6 -3.77 -51.39 -9.97
N TRP A 7 -4.33 -50.29 -10.47
CA TRP A 7 -3.56 -49.20 -11.09
C TRP A 7 -2.69 -48.45 -10.06
N LEU A 8 -3.20 -48.20 -8.84
CA LEU A 8 -2.43 -47.63 -7.72
C LEU A 8 -1.28 -48.53 -7.26
N LYS A 9 -1.45 -49.86 -7.27
CA LYS A 9 -0.36 -50.81 -7.00
C LYS A 9 0.71 -50.81 -8.09
N ALA A 10 0.34 -50.62 -9.36
CA ALA A 10 1.29 -50.51 -10.47
C ALA A 10 2.07 -49.18 -10.45
N ALA A 11 1.45 -48.08 -10.01
CA ALA A 11 2.08 -46.77 -9.89
C ALA A 11 3.24 -46.71 -8.86
N LYS A 12 3.29 -47.63 -7.89
CA LYS A 12 4.43 -47.80 -6.97
C LYS A 12 5.70 -48.36 -7.65
N ARG A 13 5.59 -48.96 -8.83
CA ARG A 13 6.70 -49.59 -9.55
C ARG A 13 7.52 -48.60 -10.40
N TYR A 14 6.98 -47.39 -10.62
CA TYR A 14 7.60 -46.30 -11.35
C TYR A 14 7.52 -45.00 -10.53
N PRO A 15 8.54 -44.68 -9.72
CA PRO A 15 8.50 -43.55 -8.78
C PRO A 15 8.27 -42.19 -9.45
N SER A 16 8.69 -42.02 -10.70
CA SER A 16 8.45 -40.81 -11.48
C SER A 16 6.97 -40.61 -11.87
N LEU A 17 6.25 -41.70 -12.17
CA LEU A 17 4.81 -41.65 -12.50
C LEU A 17 3.98 -41.26 -11.27
N THR A 18 4.32 -41.79 -10.10
CA THR A 18 3.65 -41.45 -8.84
C THR A 18 3.89 -39.99 -8.46
N ALA A 19 5.12 -39.49 -8.63
CA ALA A 19 5.45 -38.09 -8.38
C ALA A 19 4.68 -37.14 -9.32
N GLY A 20 4.62 -37.46 -10.61
CA GLY A 20 3.85 -36.69 -11.59
C GLY A 20 2.35 -36.66 -11.27
N LEU A 21 1.77 -37.81 -10.92
CA LEU A 21 0.35 -37.91 -10.56
C LEU A 21 0.03 -37.15 -9.27
N ALA A 22 0.91 -37.20 -8.28
CA ALA A 22 0.77 -36.45 -7.04
C ALA A 22 0.81 -34.94 -7.30
N LEU A 23 1.71 -34.47 -8.16
CA LEU A 23 1.80 -33.06 -8.55
C LEU A 23 0.54 -32.60 -9.30
N VAL A 24 0.05 -33.39 -10.26
CA VAL A 24 -1.20 -33.07 -10.99
C VAL A 24 -2.39 -33.03 -10.04
N THR A 25 -2.47 -33.98 -9.11
CA THR A 25 -3.54 -34.02 -8.10
C THR A 25 -3.47 -32.80 -7.18
N LEU A 26 -2.26 -32.39 -6.76
CA LEU A 26 -2.05 -31.17 -6.01
C LEU A 26 -2.56 -29.94 -6.76
N PHE A 27 -2.24 -29.81 -8.05
CA PHE A 27 -2.73 -28.68 -8.87
C PHE A 27 -4.24 -28.69 -9.04
N ILE A 28 -4.87 -29.87 -9.19
CA ILE A 28 -6.33 -29.99 -9.25
C ILE A 28 -6.96 -29.53 -7.94
N VAL A 29 -6.42 -29.97 -6.79
CA VAL A 29 -6.91 -29.56 -5.47
C VAL A 29 -6.77 -28.05 -5.29
N VAL A 30 -5.61 -27.47 -5.62
CA VAL A 30 -5.39 -26.02 -5.56
C VAL A 30 -6.39 -25.28 -6.44
N SER A 31 -6.64 -25.74 -7.67
CA SER A 31 -7.61 -25.13 -8.60
C SER A 31 -9.05 -25.17 -8.08
N ILE A 32 -9.46 -26.28 -7.44
CA ILE A 32 -10.78 -26.37 -6.83
C ILE A 32 -10.86 -25.44 -5.61
N CYS A 33 -9.82 -25.44 -4.76
CA CYS A 33 -9.76 -24.56 -3.60
C CYS A 33 -9.81 -23.08 -4.01
N THR A 34 -9.12 -22.64 -5.06
CA THR A 34 -9.15 -21.24 -5.50
C THR A 34 -10.56 -20.80 -5.88
N LEU A 35 -11.35 -21.64 -6.55
CA LEU A 35 -12.75 -21.34 -6.91
C LEU A 35 -13.67 -21.27 -5.68
N ILE A 36 -13.38 -22.02 -4.63
CA ILE A 36 -14.16 -22.01 -3.38
C ILE A 36 -13.82 -20.74 -2.56
N PHE A 37 -12.54 -20.42 -2.43
CA PHE A 37 -12.08 -19.31 -1.60
C PHE A 37 -12.20 -17.94 -2.29
N ILE A 38 -12.17 -17.89 -3.63
CA ILE A 38 -12.27 -16.64 -4.40
C ILE A 38 -13.52 -16.71 -5.30
N PRO A 39 -14.70 -16.28 -4.82
CA PRO A 39 -15.90 -16.27 -5.64
C PRO A 39 -15.72 -15.32 -6.84
N TYR A 40 -16.29 -15.71 -7.98
CA TYR A 40 -16.07 -15.05 -9.28
C TYR A 40 -16.38 -13.54 -9.26
N SER A 41 -17.33 -13.10 -8.43
CA SER A 41 -17.68 -11.68 -8.23
C SER A 41 -16.55 -10.87 -7.59
N GLU A 42 -15.76 -11.46 -6.70
CA GLU A 42 -14.60 -10.82 -6.05
C GLU A 42 -13.41 -10.72 -6.99
N GLY A 43 -13.16 -11.77 -7.78
CA GLY A 43 -12.07 -11.78 -8.77
C GLY A 43 -12.22 -10.68 -9.83
N VAL A 44 -13.45 -10.40 -10.26
CA VAL A 44 -13.72 -9.30 -11.22
C VAL A 44 -13.59 -7.92 -10.58
N ARG A 45 -13.93 -7.78 -9.29
CA ARG A 45 -13.79 -6.52 -8.54
C ARG A 45 -12.33 -6.11 -8.38
N VAL A 46 -11.47 -7.06 -7.98
CA VAL A 46 -10.02 -6.86 -7.86
C VAL A 46 -9.36 -6.63 -9.23
N GLY A 47 -9.80 -7.34 -10.27
CA GLY A 47 -9.20 -7.27 -11.61
C GLY A 47 -9.54 -6.02 -12.42
N ARG A 48 -10.60 -5.27 -12.08
CA ARG A 48 -11.03 -4.09 -12.85
C ARG A 48 -10.57 -2.75 -12.32
N GLY A 49 -9.90 -2.68 -11.17
CA GLY A 49 -9.58 -1.39 -10.54
C GLY A 49 -10.84 -0.52 -10.40
N GLY A 50 -11.98 -1.14 -10.05
CA GLY A 50 -13.22 -0.40 -9.82
C GLY A 50 -13.10 0.55 -8.62
N PRO A 51 -14.10 1.40 -8.34
CA PRO A 51 -14.06 2.34 -7.22
C PRO A 51 -13.72 1.60 -5.91
N GLY A 52 -12.56 1.92 -5.31
CA GLY A 52 -12.02 1.25 -4.11
C GLY A 52 -11.26 -0.08 -4.34
N GLY A 53 -10.89 -0.42 -5.59
CA GLY A 53 -10.47 -1.79 -5.95
C GLY A 53 -9.00 -2.01 -6.31
N GLY A 54 -8.12 -1.00 -6.35
CA GLY A 54 -6.71 -1.29 -6.71
C GLY A 54 -5.71 -0.14 -6.70
N GLU A 55 -6.13 1.13 -6.72
CA GLU A 55 -5.18 2.26 -6.71
C GLU A 55 -4.52 2.49 -5.35
N GLU A 56 -5.21 2.13 -4.26
CA GLU A 56 -4.69 2.28 -2.89
C GLU A 56 -3.52 1.34 -2.59
N ASN A 57 -3.41 0.23 -3.34
CA ASN A 57 -2.29 -0.69 -3.22
C ASN A 57 -1.17 -0.29 -4.20
N PRO A 58 0.10 -0.20 -3.73
CA PRO A 58 1.24 0.03 -4.60
C PRO A 58 1.29 -0.99 -5.74
N ARG A 59 1.56 -0.54 -6.97
CA ARG A 59 1.53 -1.40 -8.17
C ARG A 59 2.51 -2.58 -8.08
N ASN A 60 3.58 -2.41 -7.31
CA ASN A 60 4.68 -3.38 -7.14
C ASN A 60 4.82 -3.89 -5.69
N ALA A 61 3.71 -3.96 -4.94
CA ALA A 61 3.69 -4.55 -3.62
C ALA A 61 4.08 -6.04 -3.69
N ARG A 62 5.02 -6.48 -2.83
CA ARG A 62 5.36 -7.90 -2.71
C ARG A 62 4.21 -8.65 -2.02
N PRO A 63 3.96 -9.91 -2.38
CA PRO A 63 3.02 -10.73 -1.65
C PRO A 63 3.42 -10.89 -0.18
N VAL A 64 2.44 -10.96 0.73
CA VAL A 64 2.67 -11.06 2.18
C VAL A 64 3.50 -12.30 2.56
N TRP A 65 3.42 -13.39 1.80
CA TRP A 65 4.21 -14.60 2.08
C TRP A 65 5.72 -14.38 1.93
N PHE A 66 6.17 -13.30 1.27
CA PHE A 66 7.59 -12.98 1.13
C PHE A 66 8.25 -12.71 2.49
N ASP A 67 7.46 -12.28 3.49
CA ASP A 67 7.90 -12.11 4.88
C ASP A 67 8.43 -13.42 5.50
N LEU A 68 8.01 -14.59 4.99
CA LEU A 68 8.49 -15.89 5.48
C LEU A 68 9.95 -16.19 5.11
N PHE A 69 10.52 -15.44 4.16
CA PHE A 69 11.86 -15.66 3.62
C PHE A 69 12.90 -14.67 4.18
N THR A 70 12.50 -13.74 5.04
CA THR A 70 13.40 -12.74 5.62
C THR A 70 13.18 -12.60 7.13
N ARG A 71 14.22 -12.17 7.85
CA ARG A 71 14.13 -11.79 9.27
C ARG A 71 13.76 -10.31 9.45
N GLU A 72 13.95 -9.51 8.41
CA GLU A 72 13.61 -8.09 8.39
C GLU A 72 12.11 -7.90 8.26
N LYS A 73 11.57 -6.92 8.98
CA LYS A 73 10.16 -6.58 8.91
C LYS A 73 9.93 -5.70 7.67
N LEU A 74 9.51 -6.34 6.58
CA LEU A 74 9.26 -5.68 5.32
C LEU A 74 8.06 -4.71 5.39
N PRO A 75 8.16 -3.53 4.76
CA PRO A 75 7.05 -2.58 4.67
C PRO A 75 5.81 -3.18 4.02
N ARG A 76 4.67 -3.03 4.70
CA ARG A 76 3.35 -3.39 4.18
C ARG A 76 2.59 -2.13 3.79
N THR A 77 1.57 -2.28 2.95
CA THR A 77 0.66 -1.18 2.62
C THR A 77 -0.04 -0.70 3.89
N ILE A 78 0.04 0.60 4.14
CA ILE A 78 -0.72 1.29 5.18
C ILE A 78 -1.70 2.22 4.46
N ILE A 79 -2.98 2.12 4.79
CA ILE A 79 -4.04 2.98 4.25
C ILE A 79 -4.58 3.81 5.40
N VAL A 80 -4.48 5.14 5.26
CA VAL A 80 -4.95 6.11 6.26
C VAL A 80 -6.01 6.97 5.60
N SER A 81 -7.21 6.94 6.18
CA SER A 81 -8.36 7.69 5.69
C SER A 81 -8.73 8.79 6.68
N SER A 82 -9.11 9.96 6.17
CA SER A 82 -9.66 11.06 6.97
C SER A 82 -11.01 10.71 7.60
N GLN A 83 -11.70 9.70 7.09
CA GLN A 83 -13.00 9.25 7.59
C GLN A 83 -12.88 8.28 8.78
N ASP A 84 -11.76 7.56 8.88
CA ASP A 84 -11.57 6.50 9.89
C ASP A 84 -10.57 6.90 10.97
N GLN A 85 -9.35 7.24 10.56
CA GLN A 85 -8.19 7.41 11.45
C GLN A 85 -7.74 8.87 11.53
N GLY A 86 -8.10 9.68 10.53
CA GLY A 86 -7.74 11.08 10.50
C GLY A 86 -8.59 11.94 11.42
N THR A 87 -8.05 13.10 11.78
CA THR A 87 -8.77 14.14 12.51
C THR A 87 -8.99 15.33 11.60
N THR A 88 -10.21 15.86 11.57
CA THR A 88 -10.55 17.07 10.81
C THR A 88 -10.93 18.19 11.79
N ALA A 89 -10.24 19.32 11.70
CA ALA A 89 -10.58 20.55 12.41
C ALA A 89 -11.01 21.62 11.41
N VAL A 90 -12.08 22.34 11.72
CA VAL A 90 -12.63 23.41 10.89
C VAL A 90 -12.61 24.70 11.70
N GLU A 91 -11.86 25.68 11.22
CA GLU A 91 -11.77 27.00 11.84
C GLU A 91 -12.43 28.04 10.91
N PRO A 92 -13.45 28.77 11.38
CA PRO A 92 -14.05 29.83 10.58
C PRO A 92 -13.06 31.02 10.47
N LEU A 93 -12.79 31.44 9.24
CA LEU A 93 -12.07 32.66 8.92
C LEU A 93 -13.04 33.81 8.62
N ALA A 94 -12.50 35.01 8.44
CA ALA A 94 -13.26 36.14 7.92
C ALA A 94 -13.80 35.83 6.51
N ASP A 95 -14.90 36.49 6.13
CA ASP A 95 -15.52 36.39 4.80
C ASP A 95 -16.09 35.01 4.43
N ASP A 96 -16.73 34.31 5.38
CA ASP A 96 -17.43 33.02 5.16
C ASP A 96 -16.53 31.90 4.60
N THR A 97 -15.21 32.06 4.79
CA THR A 97 -14.21 31.07 4.41
C THR A 97 -13.86 30.22 5.62
N ASN A 98 -13.71 28.91 5.44
CA ASN A 98 -13.25 28.01 6.49
C ASN A 98 -11.84 27.53 6.20
N LEU A 99 -10.98 27.51 7.21
CA LEU A 99 -9.71 26.80 7.20
C LEU A 99 -9.96 25.37 7.68
N VAL A 100 -9.59 24.37 6.87
CA VAL A 100 -9.84 22.96 7.19
C VAL A 100 -8.50 22.27 7.37
N THR A 101 -8.18 21.85 8.59
CA THR A 101 -6.97 21.08 8.87
C THR A 101 -7.32 19.60 9.00
N ILE A 102 -6.74 18.77 8.14
CA ILE A 102 -6.86 17.31 8.18
C ILE A 102 -5.51 16.74 8.60
N VAL A 103 -5.49 15.99 9.68
CA VAL A 103 -4.33 15.23 10.16
C VAL A 103 -4.56 13.75 9.88
N LEU A 104 -3.64 13.11 9.17
CA LEU A 104 -3.64 11.69 8.83
C LEU A 104 -2.47 11.03 9.59
N PRO A 105 -2.72 10.50 10.81
CA PRO A 105 -1.69 9.86 11.60
C PRO A 105 -1.50 8.40 11.19
N PHE A 106 -0.25 7.94 11.12
CA PHE A 106 0.06 6.52 11.06
C PHE A 106 1.40 6.19 11.71
N THR A 107 1.53 4.95 12.19
CA THR A 107 2.77 4.46 12.78
C THR A 107 3.54 3.64 11.75
N TYR A 108 4.79 4.02 11.49
CA TYR A 108 5.71 3.26 10.66
C TYR A 108 6.67 2.45 11.52
N GLY A 109 6.61 1.13 11.42
CA GLY A 109 7.37 0.22 12.28
C GLY A 109 8.10 -0.87 11.51
N TYR A 110 8.62 -0.54 10.33
CA TYR A 110 9.31 -1.45 9.41
C TYR A 110 10.80 -1.11 9.32
N ASP A 111 11.61 -2.07 8.88
CA ASP A 111 13.08 -1.91 8.86
C ASP A 111 13.60 -1.25 7.57
N GLY A 112 12.89 -1.44 6.46
CA GLY A 112 13.23 -0.85 5.16
C GLY A 112 12.31 0.30 4.75
N PHE A 113 12.62 0.93 3.62
CA PHE A 113 11.82 2.03 3.06
C PHE A 113 10.54 1.56 2.38
N PRO A 114 9.45 2.34 2.43
CA PRO A 114 8.26 2.06 1.63
C PRO A 114 8.60 2.20 0.14
N ARG A 115 7.84 1.53 -0.72
CA ARG A 115 8.10 1.54 -2.18
C ARG A 115 7.36 2.62 -2.93
N GLU A 116 6.28 3.11 -2.34
CA GLU A 116 5.36 4.04 -2.98
C GLU A 116 4.59 4.79 -1.89
N LEU A 117 4.28 6.05 -2.19
CA LEU A 117 3.48 6.96 -1.37
C LEU A 117 2.61 7.78 -2.30
N ASN A 118 1.31 7.73 -2.04
CA ASN A 118 0.28 8.44 -2.80
C ASN A 118 -0.69 9.09 -1.81
N LEU A 119 -1.13 10.30 -2.14
CA LEU A 119 -2.22 10.97 -1.45
C LEU A 119 -3.44 11.01 -2.37
N PHE A 120 -4.52 10.38 -1.94
CA PHE A 120 -5.81 10.43 -2.61
C PHE A 120 -6.65 11.54 -2.00
N THR A 121 -7.25 12.37 -2.85
CA THR A 121 -8.11 13.47 -2.44
C THR A 121 -9.44 13.40 -3.15
N GLU A 122 -10.49 13.81 -2.46
CA GLU A 122 -11.82 13.97 -3.00
C GLU A 122 -12.42 15.27 -2.48
N ALA A 123 -12.94 16.11 -3.37
CA ALA A 123 -13.58 17.37 -3.00
C ALA A 123 -14.78 17.71 -3.89
N THR A 124 -15.76 18.38 -3.29
CA THR A 124 -16.97 18.85 -4.00
C THR A 124 -16.69 20.04 -4.92
N SER A 125 -15.63 20.80 -4.64
CA SER A 125 -15.17 21.96 -5.41
C SER A 125 -13.63 21.99 -5.46
N GLY A 126 -13.06 22.85 -6.32
CA GLY A 126 -11.61 23.03 -6.37
C GLY A 126 -11.14 23.95 -5.25
N ILE A 127 -10.25 23.47 -4.38
CA ILE A 127 -9.82 24.18 -3.17
C ILE A 127 -8.27 24.21 -3.14
N PRO A 128 -7.65 25.34 -2.80
CA PRO A 128 -6.21 25.39 -2.54
C PRO A 128 -5.90 24.67 -1.22
N ALA A 129 -4.79 23.94 -1.18
CA ALA A 129 -4.34 23.20 -0.02
C ALA A 129 -2.81 23.18 0.05
N ALA A 130 -2.28 23.11 1.27
CA ALA A 130 -0.89 22.81 1.56
C ALA A 130 -0.80 21.41 2.18
N VAL A 131 0.16 20.63 1.71
CA VAL A 131 0.44 19.27 2.20
C VAL A 131 1.80 19.27 2.87
N SER A 132 1.84 18.87 4.14
CA SER A 132 3.06 18.77 4.92
C SER A 132 3.17 17.41 5.59
N TRP A 133 4.42 17.03 5.83
CA TRP A 133 4.82 15.75 6.40
C TRP A 133 5.58 16.00 7.69
N ARG A 134 5.17 15.36 8.79
CA ARG A 134 5.88 15.41 10.04
C ARG A 134 6.54 14.07 10.33
N THR A 135 7.80 14.13 10.74
CA THR A 135 8.58 12.94 11.07
C THR A 135 8.55 12.67 12.58
N PRO A 136 8.83 11.42 13.01
CA PRO A 136 8.89 11.05 14.43
C PRO A 136 9.90 11.87 15.25
N ASP A 137 10.97 12.34 14.60
CA ASP A 137 12.00 13.19 15.21
C ASP A 137 11.63 14.69 15.24
N GLY A 138 10.42 15.05 14.80
CA GLY A 138 9.84 16.40 14.95
C GLY A 138 10.10 17.36 13.79
N ARG A 139 10.76 16.92 12.71
CA ARG A 139 10.92 17.74 11.50
C ARG A 139 9.56 17.91 10.81
N ALA A 140 9.36 19.08 10.20
CA ALA A 140 8.24 19.34 9.30
C ALA A 140 8.78 19.58 7.89
N ILE A 141 8.33 18.76 6.95
CA ILE A 141 8.75 18.81 5.54
C ILE A 141 7.52 19.18 4.73
N THR A 142 7.58 20.29 4.02
CA THR A 142 6.49 20.69 3.13
C THR A 142 6.57 19.89 1.84
N LEU A 143 5.54 19.10 1.54
CA LEU A 143 5.46 18.33 0.30
C LEU A 143 5.02 19.22 -0.86
N ARG A 144 4.03 20.09 -0.61
CA ARG A 144 3.46 21.04 -1.57
C ARG A 144 2.81 22.20 -0.82
N GLU A 145 3.13 23.43 -1.19
CA GLU A 145 2.46 24.63 -0.66
C GLU A 145 1.25 25.05 -1.50
N ASP A 146 1.29 24.77 -2.81
CA ASP A 146 0.34 25.23 -3.81
C ASP A 146 -0.50 24.08 -4.41
N TYR A 147 -0.81 23.07 -3.59
CA TYR A 147 -1.59 21.93 -4.07
C TYR A 147 -3.04 22.38 -4.34
N ARG A 148 -3.53 22.17 -5.57
CA ARG A 148 -4.94 22.39 -5.89
C ARG A 148 -5.67 21.06 -5.89
N ILE A 149 -6.47 20.83 -4.85
CA ILE A 149 -7.43 19.73 -4.86
C ILE A 149 -8.48 20.06 -5.91
N ARG A 150 -8.71 19.12 -6.83
CA ARG A 150 -9.69 19.29 -7.92
C ARG A 150 -11.05 18.84 -7.44
N ARG A 151 -12.11 19.34 -8.09
CA ARG A 151 -13.44 18.78 -7.93
C ARG A 151 -13.44 17.31 -8.38
N GLY A 152 -14.00 16.42 -7.58
CA GLY A 152 -13.95 14.97 -7.77
C GLY A 152 -12.70 14.36 -7.15
N SER A 153 -12.33 13.16 -7.62
CA SER A 153 -11.16 12.43 -7.12
C SER A 153 -9.88 12.84 -7.84
N ALA A 154 -8.79 13.00 -7.10
CA ALA A 154 -7.45 13.25 -7.64
C ALA A 154 -6.37 12.57 -6.80
N THR A 155 -5.30 12.13 -7.46
CA THR A 155 -4.16 11.47 -6.82
C THR A 155 -2.91 12.34 -6.93
N TYR A 156 -2.25 12.60 -5.81
CA TYR A 156 -0.90 13.14 -5.76
C TYR A 156 0.10 12.01 -5.55
N TYR A 157 0.86 11.69 -6.61
CA TYR A 157 1.92 10.68 -6.59
C TYR A 157 3.19 11.25 -5.95
N ILE A 158 3.24 11.28 -4.61
CA ILE A 158 4.35 11.86 -3.82
C ILE A 158 5.69 11.23 -4.23
N SER A 159 5.71 9.92 -4.45
CA SER A 159 6.91 9.18 -4.89
C SER A 159 7.49 9.62 -6.23
N GLN A 160 6.73 10.35 -7.05
CA GLN A 160 7.15 10.81 -8.37
C GLN A 160 7.40 12.33 -8.42
N ASP A 161 7.35 13.02 -7.28
CA ASP A 161 7.54 14.47 -7.24
C ASP A 161 9.02 14.84 -7.36
N LEU A 162 9.41 15.39 -8.51
CA LEU A 162 10.79 15.79 -8.82
C LEU A 162 11.29 16.97 -7.98
N LYS A 163 10.39 17.88 -7.58
CA LYS A 163 10.76 19.00 -6.71
C LYS A 163 11.12 18.47 -5.33
N LEU A 164 10.30 17.54 -4.82
CA LEU A 164 10.53 16.89 -3.54
C LEU A 164 11.79 16.01 -3.56
N LEU A 165 12.04 15.28 -4.65
CA LEU A 165 13.28 14.53 -4.86
C LEU A 165 14.51 15.44 -4.76
N THR A 166 14.44 16.64 -5.36
CA THR A 166 15.53 17.63 -5.27
C THR A 166 15.69 18.16 -3.85
N LEU A 167 14.58 18.46 -3.16
CA LEU A 167 14.57 18.92 -1.77
C LEU A 167 15.19 17.89 -0.81
N LEU A 168 14.97 16.59 -1.07
CA LEU A 168 15.46 15.48 -0.26
C LEU A 168 16.86 15.00 -0.68
N GLY A 169 17.67 15.84 -1.33
CA GLY A 169 19.05 15.52 -1.67
C GLY A 169 19.18 14.47 -2.78
N ASN A 170 18.26 14.47 -3.74
CA ASN A 170 18.21 13.54 -4.88
C ASN A 170 17.94 12.08 -4.49
N ARG A 171 17.34 11.87 -3.30
CA ARG A 171 16.72 10.60 -2.92
C ARG A 171 15.29 10.49 -3.43
N LEU A 172 14.85 9.25 -3.65
CA LEU A 172 13.45 9.00 -3.95
C LEU A 172 12.58 9.51 -2.79
N PRO A 173 11.46 10.24 -3.06
CA PRO A 173 10.67 10.83 -1.99
C PRO A 173 10.17 9.83 -0.94
N HIS A 174 9.83 8.61 -1.34
CA HIS A 174 9.40 7.58 -0.39
C HIS A 174 10.53 7.02 0.49
N GLU A 175 11.78 7.18 0.10
CA GLU A 175 12.93 6.85 0.95
C GLU A 175 13.31 8.07 1.81
N GLY A 176 13.50 9.23 1.18
CA GLY A 176 13.98 10.44 1.87
C GLY A 176 13.03 10.98 2.95
N LEU A 177 11.72 10.79 2.80
CA LEU A 177 10.74 11.16 3.85
C LEU A 177 10.80 10.25 5.08
N PHE A 178 11.38 9.06 4.95
CA PHE A 178 11.49 8.04 5.99
C PHE A 178 12.93 7.83 6.47
N ALA A 179 13.93 8.44 5.83
CA ALA A 179 15.34 8.28 6.18
C ALA A 179 15.61 8.74 7.63
N ASP A 180 16.26 7.86 8.39
CA ASP A 180 16.78 8.18 9.72
C ASP A 180 17.99 9.12 9.60
N PRO A 181 17.95 10.32 10.21
CA PRO A 181 19.11 11.22 10.23
C PRO A 181 20.38 10.63 10.83
N ALA A 182 20.26 9.62 11.69
CA ALA A 182 21.40 8.93 12.31
C ALA A 182 21.90 7.74 11.49
N ASP A 183 21.03 7.08 10.73
CA ASP A 183 21.35 5.93 9.87
C ASP A 183 20.51 5.95 8.58
N ASP A 184 21.10 6.56 7.57
CA ASP A 184 20.46 6.92 6.31
C ASP A 184 20.13 5.72 5.39
N GLU A 185 20.57 4.52 5.78
CA GLU A 185 20.21 3.25 5.13
C GLU A 185 18.94 2.62 5.73
N SER A 186 18.45 3.17 6.84
CA SER A 186 17.31 2.64 7.60
C SER A 186 16.14 3.62 7.60
N ALA A 187 14.93 3.06 7.68
CA ALA A 187 13.73 3.86 7.88
C ALA A 187 13.54 4.21 9.35
N LEU A 188 13.38 5.51 9.64
CA LEU A 188 13.04 6.01 10.96
C LEU A 188 11.67 5.49 11.38
N LYS A 189 11.64 4.72 12.46
CA LYS A 189 10.40 4.16 13.02
C LYS A 189 9.72 5.16 13.95
N GLY A 190 8.39 5.15 13.95
CA GLY A 190 7.59 5.98 14.85
C GLY A 190 6.33 6.51 14.19
N ASP A 191 5.78 7.56 14.76
CA ASP A 191 4.53 8.16 14.31
C ASP A 191 4.77 9.28 13.30
N TYR A 192 4.05 9.20 12.18
CA TYR A 192 4.10 10.13 11.07
C TYR A 192 2.72 10.76 10.88
N PRO A 193 2.53 12.02 11.31
CA PRO A 193 1.38 12.81 10.92
C PRO A 193 1.61 13.46 9.55
N MET A 194 0.75 13.14 8.58
CA MET A 194 0.61 13.97 7.38
C MET A 194 -0.49 15.00 7.61
N VAL A 195 -0.22 16.26 7.32
CA VAL A 195 -1.16 17.36 7.58
C VAL A 195 -1.49 18.06 6.27
N VAL A 196 -2.79 18.17 5.99
CA VAL A 196 -3.36 18.90 4.85
C VAL A 196 -4.16 20.08 5.40
N ILE A 197 -3.87 21.28 4.91
CA ILE A 197 -4.51 22.54 5.33
C ILE A 197 -5.05 23.27 4.11
#